data_AF-A0A8H5GQX7-F1
#
_entry.id   AF-A0A8H5GQX7-F1
#
_cell.length_a   1.000
_cell.length_b   1.000
_cell.length_c   1.000
_cell.angle_alpha   90.00
_cell.angle_beta   90.00
_cell.angle_gamma   90.00
#
_symmetry.space_group_name_H-M   'P 1'
#
loop_
_entity.id
_entity.type
_entity.pdbx_description
1 polymer ?
#
loop_
_entity_poly.entity_id
_entity_poly.type
_entity_poly.pdbx_seq_one_letter_code
_entity_poly.pdbx_strand_id
1 'polypeptide(L)'
;MSSTDNDPFYLRYYTGHSGKHGHEFLEFEYSHGRLRYANNSNYRNDSLIRKEMWVSPLVVKEFKRIIEASEIVKEDDTNWPKKNIVGKQELEIRIGSDHIAFETAKIGSLVDIQDSEDPEGLRVFYYLIQDLRVGVSVLFVLSSPSSPCISKSNPYKHVSSSWVLAWCTFLRRVLLFVLAVILVLVHSLCLGKTPKRDPDGAWNFFDGALKTWFVQADGNSFTSRQVFKHSNPHTGAGRKSTATPPYHWHIYQTERFDVKSGVLCYDLDGKQGKLHAGETVTIPPYHYHTFWSDPDAGADLDVHITVSGGPNAGFDESFIHNFYGYLSSATMQGHAPNLFQMLAFLDSSDVVLVDFPLWSGRLANVVLGRWIGKGIAGFKTEYKEFSEASE
;
A
#
# COMPACT_ATOMS: atom_id res chain seq x y z
N MET A 1 9.06 26.24 32.56
CA MET A 1 7.61 26.16 32.36
C MET A 1 7.25 27.17 31.28
N SER A 2 7.14 26.73 30.02
CA SER A 2 6.87 27.60 28.88
C SER A 2 5.38 27.78 28.66
N SER A 3 5.00 29.01 28.37
CA SER A 3 3.67 29.57 28.12
C SER A 3 2.95 28.99 26.88
N THR A 4 2.58 27.71 26.88
CA THR A 4 1.73 27.09 25.84
C THR A 4 0.29 26.84 26.27
N ASP A 5 -0.12 27.32 27.46
CA ASP A 5 -1.29 26.83 28.18
C ASP A 5 -2.43 27.86 28.31
N ASN A 6 -2.71 28.61 27.24
CA ASN A 6 -3.81 29.59 27.26
C ASN A 6 -4.71 29.56 26.02
N ASP A 7 -4.57 28.55 25.16
CA ASP A 7 -5.49 28.35 24.04
C ASP A 7 -6.48 27.21 24.38
N PRO A 8 -7.72 27.53 24.79
CA PRO A 8 -8.72 26.55 25.17
C PRO A 8 -9.25 25.83 23.93
N PHE A 9 -8.55 24.78 23.52
CA PHE A 9 -9.01 23.90 22.45
C PHE A 9 -10.20 23.05 22.91
N TYR A 10 -11.30 23.11 22.16
CA TYR A 10 -12.50 22.32 22.36
C TYR A 10 -12.95 21.73 21.04
N LEU A 11 -13.38 20.47 21.05
CA LEU A 11 -13.92 19.80 19.88
C LEU A 11 -15.05 18.86 20.32
N ARG A 12 -16.24 19.03 19.78
CA ARG A 12 -17.37 18.12 19.95
C ARG A 12 -17.98 17.79 18.61
N TYR A 13 -18.28 16.52 18.41
CA TYR A 13 -19.06 16.07 17.28
C TYR A 13 -20.16 15.14 17.74
N TYR A 14 -21.36 15.36 17.24
CA TYR A 14 -22.53 14.53 17.48
C TYR A 14 -23.17 14.14 16.14
N THR A 15 -23.61 12.90 16.02
CA THR A 15 -24.55 12.48 14.98
C THR A 15 -25.57 11.53 15.57
N GLY A 16 -26.84 11.77 15.28
CA GLY A 16 -27.89 10.95 15.83
C GLY A 16 -29.22 11.11 15.12
N HIS A 17 -30.09 10.16 15.39
CA HIS A 17 -31.47 10.17 14.89
C HIS A 17 -32.38 9.44 15.86
N SER A 18 -33.66 9.83 15.86
CA SER A 18 -34.71 9.18 16.64
C SER A 18 -35.57 8.36 15.70
N GLY A 19 -35.32 7.05 15.67
CA GLY A 19 -36.06 6.10 14.84
C GLY A 19 -37.10 5.30 15.63
N LYS A 20 -37.73 4.33 14.95
CA LYS A 20 -38.68 3.38 15.57
C LYS A 20 -38.09 2.57 16.73
N HIS A 21 -36.77 2.41 16.73
CA HIS A 21 -36.03 1.64 17.72
C HIS A 21 -35.44 2.52 18.84
N GLY A 22 -35.86 3.78 18.95
CA GLY A 22 -35.35 4.73 19.93
C GLY A 22 -34.27 5.64 19.37
N HIS A 23 -33.58 6.34 20.27
CA HIS A 23 -32.56 7.32 19.92
C HIS A 23 -31.20 6.63 19.72
N GLU A 24 -30.70 6.65 18.48
CA GLU A 24 -29.37 6.15 18.14
C GLU A 24 -28.44 7.31 17.84
N PHE A 25 -27.26 7.31 18.46
CA PHE A 25 -26.30 8.39 18.31
C PHE A 25 -24.87 7.94 18.50
N LEU A 26 -23.95 8.71 17.92
CA LEU A 26 -22.52 8.66 18.19
C LEU A 26 -22.06 10.07 18.52
N GLU A 27 -21.31 10.20 19.60
CA GLU A 27 -20.77 11.46 20.06
C GLU A 27 -19.32 11.27 20.52
N PHE A 28 -18.47 12.23 20.20
CA PHE A 28 -17.19 12.38 20.87
C PHE A 28 -16.93 13.83 21.24
N GLU A 29 -16.24 14.00 22.34
CA GLU A 29 -15.91 15.31 22.87
C GLU A 29 -14.50 15.31 23.44
N TYR A 30 -13.70 16.28 23.01
CA TYR A 30 -12.43 16.63 23.60
C TYR A 30 -12.56 17.92 24.42
N SER A 31 -12.11 17.88 25.67
CA SER A 31 -12.04 19.05 26.55
C SER A 31 -10.87 18.89 27.53
N HIS A 32 -9.99 19.89 27.60
CA HIS A 32 -8.90 19.97 28.59
C HIS A 32 -8.06 18.68 28.72
N GLY A 33 -7.64 18.09 27.60
CA GLY A 33 -6.82 16.88 27.58
C GLY A 33 -7.60 15.56 27.69
N ARG A 34 -8.91 15.61 27.94
CA ARG A 34 -9.78 14.43 28.05
C ARG A 34 -10.60 14.25 26.79
N LEU A 35 -10.52 13.07 26.18
CA LEU A 35 -11.34 12.64 25.06
C LEU A 35 -12.41 11.66 25.56
N ARG A 36 -13.66 11.96 25.29
CA ARG A 36 -14.85 11.18 25.66
C ARG A 36 -15.54 10.68 24.41
N TYR A 37 -16.06 9.45 24.46
CA TYR A 37 -16.77 8.82 23.37
C TYR A 37 -18.02 8.11 23.89
N ALA A 38 -19.13 8.34 23.22
CA ALA A 38 -20.40 7.69 23.48
C ALA A 38 -20.99 7.15 22.17
N ASN A 39 -21.44 5.90 22.18
CA ASN A 39 -22.15 5.31 21.05
C ASN A 39 -23.35 4.51 21.55
N ASN A 40 -24.54 4.94 21.14
CA ASN A 40 -25.80 4.26 21.40
C ASN A 40 -26.36 3.70 20.10
N SER A 41 -26.42 2.38 20.01
CA SER A 41 -27.13 1.66 18.94
C SER A 41 -28.19 0.77 19.58
N ASN A 42 -29.45 0.93 19.20
CA ASN A 42 -30.54 0.10 19.71
C ASN A 42 -30.71 -1.18 18.86
N TYR A 43 -29.88 -1.35 17.82
CA TYR A 43 -29.76 -2.61 17.09
C TYR A 43 -29.40 -3.77 18.03
N ARG A 44 -30.29 -4.77 18.11
CA ARG A 44 -30.16 -5.97 18.97
C ARG A 44 -30.07 -5.71 20.48
N ASN A 45 -30.59 -4.58 20.95
CA ASN A 45 -30.64 -4.25 22.38
C ASN A 45 -29.24 -4.16 23.02
N ASP A 46 -28.27 -3.61 22.28
CA ASP A 46 -26.91 -3.42 22.78
C ASP A 46 -26.85 -2.31 23.84
N SER A 47 -25.90 -2.41 24.76
CA SER A 47 -25.75 -1.42 25.83
C SER A 47 -24.98 -0.19 25.34
N LEU A 48 -25.38 1.00 25.80
CA LEU A 48 -24.68 2.26 25.54
C LEU A 48 -23.18 2.15 25.87
N ILE A 49 -22.34 2.32 24.86
CA ILE A 49 -20.89 2.32 25.01
C ILE A 49 -20.45 3.71 25.43
N ARG A 50 -19.77 3.82 26.57
CA ARG A 50 -19.10 5.04 27.05
C ARG A 50 -17.64 4.75 27.33
N LYS A 51 -16.75 5.54 26.76
CA LYS A 51 -15.31 5.45 26.98
C LYS A 51 -14.72 6.83 27.15
N GLU A 52 -13.62 6.89 27.88
CA GLU A 52 -12.85 8.11 28.06
C GLU A 52 -11.37 7.80 28.18
N MET A 53 -10.54 8.75 27.76
CA MET A 53 -9.09 8.67 27.91
C MET A 53 -8.49 10.06 28.03
N TRP A 54 -7.29 10.12 28.60
CA TRP A 54 -6.43 11.30 28.53
C TRP A 54 -5.52 11.18 27.30
N VAL A 55 -5.46 12.22 26.48
CA VAL A 55 -4.66 12.23 25.25
C VAL A 55 -3.43 13.11 25.41
N SER A 56 -2.34 12.73 24.75
CA SER A 56 -1.08 13.48 24.81
C SER A 56 -1.18 14.81 24.05
N PRO A 57 -0.36 15.82 24.38
CA PRO A 57 -0.31 17.07 23.64
C PRO A 57 -0.02 16.91 22.14
N LEU A 58 0.65 15.82 21.73
CA LEU A 58 0.91 15.53 20.32
C LEU A 58 -0.37 15.15 19.55
N VAL A 59 -1.26 14.39 20.18
CA VAL A 59 -2.57 14.06 19.59
C VAL A 59 -3.41 15.33 19.45
N VAL A 60 -3.38 16.20 20.46
CA VAL A 60 -4.08 17.49 20.42
C VAL A 60 -3.54 18.38 19.31
N LYS A 61 -2.21 18.45 19.15
CA LYS A 61 -1.56 19.17 18.06
C LYS A 61 -2.01 18.67 16.69
N GLU A 62 -2.17 17.36 16.53
CA GLU A 62 -2.62 16.78 15.26
C GLU A 62 -4.10 17.07 14.98
N PHE A 63 -4.98 17.03 15.99
CA PHE A 63 -6.37 17.48 15.81
C PHE A 63 -6.47 18.94 15.38
N LYS A 64 -5.68 19.83 16.00
CA LYS A 64 -5.58 21.24 15.56
C LYS A 64 -5.13 21.34 14.11
N ARG A 65 -4.07 20.62 13.73
CA ARG A 65 -3.53 20.60 12.37
C ARG A 65 -4.57 20.14 11.33
N ILE A 66 -5.35 19.10 11.64
CA ILE A 66 -6.42 18.59 10.76
C ILE A 66 -7.52 19.64 10.58
N ILE A 67 -7.94 20.28 11.69
CA ILE A 67 -8.97 21.33 11.66
C ILE A 67 -8.49 22.53 10.84
N GLU A 68 -7.29 23.04 11.12
CA GLU A 68 -6.69 24.16 10.37
C GLU A 68 -6.54 23.85 8.88
N ALA A 69 -6.07 22.64 8.53
CA ALA A 69 -5.88 22.21 7.14
C ALA A 69 -7.19 22.01 6.38
N SER A 70 -8.30 21.74 7.07
CA SER A 70 -9.61 21.63 6.42
C SER A 70 -10.21 22.99 6.08
N GLU A 71 -9.70 24.08 6.65
CA GLU A 71 -10.25 25.43 6.48
C GLU A 71 -11.71 25.59 6.94
N ILE A 72 -12.24 24.64 7.71
CA ILE A 72 -13.63 24.58 8.19
C ILE A 72 -14.10 25.85 8.92
N VAL A 73 -13.17 26.61 9.51
CA VAL A 73 -13.44 27.86 10.23
C VAL A 73 -13.93 28.97 9.29
N LYS A 74 -13.69 28.84 7.98
CA LYS A 74 -14.14 29.78 6.95
C LYS A 74 -15.56 29.51 6.45
N GLU A 75 -16.15 28.37 6.83
CA GLU A 75 -17.46 27.92 6.34
C GLU A 75 -18.62 28.42 7.23
N ASP A 76 -19.84 28.41 6.69
CA ASP A 76 -21.07 28.85 7.37
C ASP A 76 -22.22 27.87 7.10
N ASP A 77 -22.95 27.47 8.14
CA ASP A 77 -24.05 26.49 8.04
C ASP A 77 -25.42 27.11 7.71
N THR A 78 -25.49 28.43 7.46
CA THR A 78 -26.75 29.15 7.18
C THR A 78 -27.56 28.50 6.04
N ASN A 79 -26.88 28.01 5.00
CA ASN A 79 -27.50 27.39 3.82
C ASN A 79 -27.45 25.84 3.87
N TRP A 80 -27.05 25.26 4.99
CA TRP A 80 -26.96 23.80 5.11
C TRP A 80 -28.34 23.19 5.36
N PRO A 81 -28.56 21.93 4.91
CA PRO A 81 -29.81 21.24 5.15
C PRO A 81 -30.14 21.17 6.64
N LYS A 82 -31.33 21.62 7.03
CA LYS A 82 -31.74 21.62 8.45
C LYS A 82 -32.11 20.20 8.91
N LYS A 83 -31.98 19.96 10.22
CA LYS A 83 -32.34 18.67 10.86
C LYS A 83 -33.68 18.15 10.36
N ASN A 84 -33.71 16.85 10.06
CA ASN A 84 -34.89 16.19 9.54
C ASN A 84 -35.14 14.84 10.27
N ILE A 85 -36.12 14.07 9.80
CA ILE A 85 -36.49 12.77 10.39
C ILE A 85 -35.36 11.74 10.28
N VAL A 86 -34.47 11.88 9.29
CA VAL A 86 -33.33 10.98 9.04
C VAL A 86 -32.24 11.15 10.09
N GLY A 87 -32.10 12.35 10.65
CA GLY A 87 -31.19 12.66 11.74
C GLY A 87 -30.56 14.04 11.64
N LYS A 88 -29.64 14.31 12.56
CA LYS A 88 -28.82 15.52 12.58
C LYS A 88 -27.36 15.22 12.86
N GLN A 89 -26.52 16.19 12.51
CA GLN A 89 -25.10 16.27 12.84
C GLN A 89 -24.83 17.63 13.48
N GLU A 90 -23.98 17.64 14.49
CA GLU A 90 -23.50 18.85 15.14
C GLU A 90 -21.98 18.79 15.24
N LEU A 91 -21.32 19.91 14.95
CA LEU A 91 -19.89 20.09 15.14
C LEU A 91 -19.67 21.39 15.89
N GLU A 92 -18.88 21.34 16.95
CA GLU A 92 -18.51 22.52 17.72
C GLU A 92 -17.00 22.51 17.96
N ILE A 93 -16.33 23.58 17.55
CA ILE A 93 -14.88 23.71 17.64
C ILE A 93 -14.54 25.07 18.22
N ARG A 94 -13.65 25.07 19.22
CA ARG A 94 -12.96 26.26 19.69
C ARG A 94 -11.47 26.09 19.47
N ILE A 95 -10.86 26.99 18.71
CA ILE A 95 -9.42 26.96 18.41
C ILE A 95 -8.89 28.39 18.30
N GLY A 96 -7.91 28.74 19.13
CA GLY A 96 -7.42 30.11 19.22
C GLY A 96 -8.52 31.10 19.61
N SER A 97 -8.73 32.10 18.76
CA SER A 97 -9.82 33.08 18.89
C SER A 97 -11.16 32.61 18.34
N ASP A 98 -11.17 31.53 17.55
CA ASP A 98 -12.29 31.18 16.71
C ASP A 98 -13.18 30.17 17.42
N HIS A 99 -14.50 30.37 17.31
CA HIS A 99 -15.52 29.47 17.82
C HIS A 99 -16.57 29.27 16.74
N ILE A 100 -16.70 28.03 16.27
CA ILE A 100 -17.70 27.62 15.30
C ILE A 100 -18.61 26.57 15.91
N ALA A 101 -19.89 26.62 15.54
CA ALA A 101 -20.90 25.65 15.94
C ALA A 101 -21.86 25.47 14.76
N PHE A 102 -21.82 24.29 14.14
CA PHE A 102 -22.65 23.95 13.00
C PHE A 102 -23.72 22.91 13.37
N GLU A 103 -24.92 23.07 12.81
CA GLU A 103 -26.01 22.07 12.85
C GLU A 103 -26.49 21.77 11.42
N THR A 104 -26.47 20.50 11.03
CA THR A 104 -26.97 20.07 9.71
C THR A 104 -27.74 18.75 9.79
N ALA A 105 -28.51 18.43 8.75
CA ALA A 105 -29.13 17.14 8.58
C ALA A 105 -28.06 16.06 8.41
N LYS A 106 -28.45 14.80 8.68
CA LYS A 106 -27.54 13.67 8.44
C LYS A 106 -27.23 13.50 6.95
N ILE A 107 -25.97 13.64 6.58
CA ILE A 107 -25.49 13.45 5.20
C ILE A 107 -25.34 11.96 4.92
N GLY A 108 -26.02 11.47 3.88
CA GLY A 108 -26.02 10.04 3.51
C GLY A 108 -24.98 9.69 2.44
N SER A 109 -24.82 10.55 1.45
CA SER A 109 -23.99 10.34 0.27
C SER A 109 -23.37 11.64 -0.25
N LEU A 110 -22.37 11.53 -1.13
CA LEU A 110 -21.79 12.68 -1.84
C LEU A 110 -22.79 13.34 -2.81
N VAL A 111 -23.81 12.61 -3.26
CA VAL A 111 -24.86 13.15 -4.13
C VAL A 111 -25.69 14.17 -3.35
N ASP A 112 -26.03 13.86 -2.09
CA ASP A 112 -26.78 14.78 -1.22
C ASP A 112 -26.02 16.10 -0.98
N ILE A 113 -24.69 16.08 -1.07
CA ILE A 113 -23.84 17.28 -0.97
C ILE A 113 -23.89 18.09 -2.27
N GLN A 114 -23.79 17.42 -3.43
CA GLN A 114 -23.81 18.07 -4.74
C GLN A 114 -25.12 18.80 -5.00
N ASP A 115 -26.24 18.25 -4.51
CA ASP A 115 -27.58 18.82 -4.70
C ASP A 115 -27.94 19.88 -3.65
N SER A 116 -27.02 20.25 -2.74
CA SER A 116 -27.25 21.24 -1.69
C SER A 116 -27.03 22.69 -2.16
N GLU A 117 -27.50 23.65 -1.36
CA GLU A 117 -27.29 25.08 -1.63
C GLU A 117 -25.85 25.54 -1.35
N ASP A 118 -25.08 24.75 -0.59
CA ASP A 118 -23.66 24.99 -0.32
C ASP A 118 -22.84 23.68 -0.43
N PRO A 119 -22.55 23.23 -1.67
CA PRO A 119 -21.85 21.97 -1.91
C PRO A 119 -20.36 22.00 -1.57
N GLU A 120 -19.75 23.19 -1.46
CA GLU A 120 -18.33 23.33 -1.12
C GLU A 120 -18.14 23.27 0.40
N GLY A 121 -18.90 24.07 1.17
CA GLY A 121 -18.81 24.06 2.63
C GLY A 121 -19.22 22.72 3.23
N LEU A 122 -20.29 22.09 2.71
CA LEU A 122 -20.68 20.74 3.14
C LEU A 122 -19.65 19.67 2.78
N ARG A 123 -18.87 19.84 1.70
CA ARG A 123 -17.81 18.91 1.34
C ARG A 123 -16.63 19.01 2.32
N VAL A 124 -16.26 20.24 2.69
CA VAL A 124 -15.25 20.50 3.74
C VAL A 124 -15.69 19.86 5.06
N PHE A 125 -16.93 20.12 5.49
CA PHE A 125 -17.51 19.51 6.68
C PHE A 125 -17.49 17.96 6.59
N TYR A 126 -17.95 17.40 5.48
CA TYR A 126 -18.05 15.96 5.28
C TYR A 126 -16.70 15.25 5.41
N TYR A 127 -15.64 15.77 4.78
CA TYR A 127 -14.30 15.17 4.85
C TYR A 127 -13.65 15.38 6.22
N LEU A 128 -13.78 16.57 6.83
CA LEU A 128 -13.26 16.81 8.17
C LEU A 128 -13.87 15.82 9.19
N ILE A 129 -15.19 15.62 9.15
CA ILE A 129 -15.85 14.68 10.05
C ILE A 129 -15.35 13.25 9.84
N GLN A 130 -15.02 12.84 8.62
CA GLN A 130 -14.42 11.52 8.38
C GLN A 130 -13.04 11.39 9.01
N ASP A 131 -12.17 12.37 8.80
CA ASP A 131 -10.81 12.36 9.35
C ASP A 131 -10.83 12.32 10.89
N LEU A 132 -11.67 13.15 11.51
CA LEU A 132 -11.83 13.18 12.96
C LEU A 132 -12.39 11.86 13.50
N ARG A 133 -13.41 11.28 12.85
CA ARG A 133 -14.01 10.00 13.28
C ARG A 133 -13.01 8.86 13.18
N VAL A 134 -12.19 8.81 12.13
CA VAL A 134 -11.14 7.81 11.98
C VAL A 134 -10.11 7.96 13.09
N GLY A 135 -9.60 9.18 13.31
CA GLY A 135 -8.62 9.46 14.36
C GLY A 135 -9.11 9.04 15.76
N VAL A 136 -10.32 9.47 16.14
CA VAL A 136 -10.93 9.12 17.43
C VAL A 136 -11.15 7.61 17.56
N SER A 137 -11.62 6.95 16.50
CA SER A 137 -11.86 5.50 16.52
C SER A 137 -10.56 4.72 16.74
N VAL A 138 -9.48 5.08 16.06
CA VAL A 138 -8.17 4.44 16.22
C VAL A 138 -7.66 4.58 17.66
N LEU A 139 -7.76 5.78 18.24
CA LEU A 139 -7.36 6.01 19.63
C LEU A 139 -8.09 5.07 20.59
N PHE A 140 -9.43 4.99 20.50
CA PHE A 140 -10.22 4.13 21.40
C PHE A 140 -10.03 2.64 21.16
N VAL A 141 -9.71 2.21 19.94
CA VAL A 141 -9.38 0.80 19.64
C VAL A 141 -8.05 0.42 20.27
N LEU A 142 -7.00 1.22 20.04
CA LEU A 142 -5.66 0.94 20.55
C LEU A 142 -5.57 1.09 22.08
N SER A 143 -6.35 2.00 22.67
CA SER A 143 -6.38 2.20 24.12
C SER A 143 -7.23 1.14 24.86
N SER A 144 -8.05 0.37 24.14
CA SER A 144 -8.89 -0.65 24.75
C SER A 144 -8.12 -1.97 24.91
N PRO A 145 -8.08 -2.56 26.12
CA PRO A 145 -7.35 -3.81 26.38
C PRO A 145 -7.94 -5.06 25.70
N SER A 146 -8.92 -4.90 24.80
CA SER A 146 -9.50 -5.97 23.98
C SER A 146 -8.80 -6.18 22.62
N SER A 147 -7.64 -5.56 22.38
CA SER A 147 -6.78 -5.90 21.24
C SER A 147 -6.12 -7.27 21.49
N PRO A 148 -6.21 -8.24 20.56
CA PRO A 148 -5.73 -9.59 20.79
C PRO A 148 -4.22 -9.66 20.62
N CYS A 149 -3.47 -9.56 21.73
CA CYS A 149 -2.15 -10.16 21.88
C CYS A 149 -1.83 -10.44 23.36
N ILE A 150 -2.04 -11.72 23.71
CA ILE A 150 -1.23 -12.56 24.62
C ILE A 150 -0.87 -11.96 26.00
N SER A 151 -1.68 -12.29 26.99
CA SER A 151 -1.20 -12.64 28.33
C SER A 151 -2.17 -13.62 28.99
N LYS A 152 -1.61 -14.64 29.63
CA LYS A 152 -2.24 -15.90 30.05
C LYS A 152 -3.21 -15.71 31.23
N SER A 153 -4.52 -15.96 31.03
CA SER A 153 -5.39 -16.70 31.98
C SER A 153 -6.84 -16.84 31.50
N ASN A 154 -7.24 -18.10 31.29
CA ASN A 154 -8.58 -18.71 31.26
C ASN A 154 -9.62 -18.28 30.19
N PRO A 155 -10.14 -19.23 29.35
CA PRO A 155 -11.14 -18.98 28.32
C PRO A 155 -12.57 -19.12 28.88
N TYR A 156 -13.57 -18.68 28.09
CA TYR A 156 -15.02 -18.69 28.36
C TYR A 156 -15.61 -17.46 29.06
N LYS A 157 -15.79 -16.37 28.30
CA LYS A 157 -17.06 -15.62 28.28
C LYS A 157 -17.39 -15.25 26.84
N HIS A 158 -18.63 -15.53 26.45
CA HIS A 158 -19.19 -15.38 25.11
C HIS A 158 -18.84 -14.02 24.48
N VAL A 159 -18.02 -14.05 23.42
CA VAL A 159 -17.96 -12.96 22.44
C VAL A 159 -19.30 -12.95 21.73
N SER A 160 -20.09 -11.89 21.92
CA SER A 160 -21.40 -11.80 21.25
C SER A 160 -21.18 -11.73 19.73
N SER A 161 -21.99 -12.48 18.99
CA SER A 161 -21.97 -12.57 17.52
C SER A 161 -22.13 -11.21 16.82
N SER A 162 -22.57 -10.17 17.53
CA SER A 162 -22.65 -8.80 17.04
C SER A 162 -21.27 -8.20 16.75
N TRP A 163 -20.28 -8.45 17.61
CA TRP A 163 -18.93 -7.91 17.45
C TRP A 163 -18.21 -8.50 16.23
N VAL A 164 -18.38 -9.79 15.97
CA VAL A 164 -17.82 -10.43 14.78
C VAL A 164 -18.50 -9.90 13.52
N LEU A 165 -19.82 -9.70 13.51
CA LEU A 165 -20.52 -9.14 12.35
C LEU A 165 -20.24 -7.65 12.13
N ALA A 166 -20.15 -6.83 13.17
CA ALA A 166 -19.80 -5.41 13.09
C ALA A 166 -18.33 -5.24 12.65
N TRP A 167 -17.43 -6.06 13.19
CA TRP A 167 -16.04 -6.14 12.77
C TRP A 167 -15.91 -6.59 11.31
N CYS A 168 -16.62 -7.67 10.91
CA CYS A 168 -16.64 -8.15 9.53
C CYS A 168 -17.27 -7.13 8.58
N THR A 169 -18.30 -6.37 8.98
CA THR A 169 -18.94 -5.36 8.11
C THR A 169 -18.12 -4.08 8.01
N PHE A 170 -17.46 -3.66 9.09
CA PHE A 170 -16.51 -2.54 9.08
C PHE A 170 -15.26 -2.89 8.27
N LEU A 171 -14.62 -4.03 8.54
CA LEU A 171 -13.53 -4.54 7.68
C LEU A 171 -13.99 -4.71 6.25
N ARG A 172 -15.21 -5.22 6.00
CA ARG A 172 -15.72 -5.36 4.63
C ARG A 172 -15.95 -4.00 3.97
N ARG A 173 -16.39 -2.96 4.69
CA ARG A 173 -16.59 -1.61 4.11
C ARG A 173 -15.26 -0.88 3.91
N VAL A 174 -14.32 -1.00 4.85
CA VAL A 174 -12.96 -0.47 4.71
C VAL A 174 -12.21 -1.21 3.60
N LEU A 175 -12.31 -2.54 3.56
CA LEU A 175 -11.75 -3.35 2.49
C LEU A 175 -12.42 -3.02 1.16
N LEU A 176 -13.75 -2.92 1.07
CA LEU A 176 -14.43 -2.52 -0.17
C LEU A 176 -14.08 -1.09 -0.60
N PHE A 177 -13.86 -0.16 0.32
CA PHE A 177 -13.43 1.20 0.01
C PHE A 177 -11.98 1.24 -0.43
N VAL A 178 -11.07 0.54 0.26
CA VAL A 178 -9.68 0.35 -0.16
C VAL A 178 -9.61 -0.36 -1.50
N LEU A 179 -10.43 -1.37 -1.73
CA LEU A 179 -10.54 -2.07 -3.01
C LEU A 179 -11.16 -1.20 -4.09
N ALA A 180 -12.13 -0.34 -3.79
CA ALA A 180 -12.69 0.61 -4.73
C ALA A 180 -11.68 1.70 -5.11
N VAL A 181 -10.93 2.23 -4.13
CA VAL A 181 -9.83 3.18 -4.36
C VAL A 181 -8.69 2.51 -5.14
N ILE A 182 -8.36 1.26 -4.82
CA ILE A 182 -7.43 0.44 -5.61
C ILE A 182 -7.99 0.24 -7.02
N LEU A 183 -9.25 -0.18 -7.21
CA LEU A 183 -9.88 -0.38 -8.53
C LEU A 183 -9.93 0.90 -9.38
N VAL A 184 -10.12 2.06 -8.76
CA VAL A 184 -10.09 3.38 -9.42
C VAL A 184 -8.66 3.80 -9.75
N LEU A 185 -7.67 3.49 -8.91
CA LEU A 185 -6.24 3.73 -9.17
C LEU A 185 -5.61 2.69 -10.13
N VAL A 186 -6.22 1.52 -10.27
CA VAL A 186 -5.77 0.40 -11.12
C VAL A 186 -6.11 0.61 -12.59
N HIS A 187 -6.98 1.57 -12.93
CA HIS A 187 -7.39 1.81 -14.32
C HIS A 187 -6.40 2.58 -15.20
N SER A 188 -5.22 2.96 -14.71
CA SER A 188 -4.11 3.35 -15.59
C SER A 188 -3.25 2.12 -15.91
N LEU A 189 -3.70 1.35 -16.91
CA LEU A 189 -2.90 0.35 -17.62
C LEU A 189 -1.59 1.01 -18.12
N CYS A 190 -0.50 0.88 -17.36
CA CYS A 190 0.85 1.32 -17.73
C CYS A 190 1.53 0.38 -18.76
N LEU A 191 0.75 -0.30 -19.60
CA LEU A 191 1.23 -1.11 -20.72
C LEU A 191 1.26 -0.20 -21.96
N GLY A 192 2.24 0.70 -22.03
CA GLY A 192 2.29 1.73 -23.07
C GLY A 192 3.38 1.51 -24.11
N LYS A 193 4.47 0.82 -23.76
CA LYS A 193 5.57 0.53 -24.70
C LYS A 193 6.01 -0.92 -24.60
N THR A 194 5.70 -1.69 -25.63
CA THR A 194 6.23 -3.04 -25.82
C THR A 194 7.75 -2.97 -26.05
N PRO A 195 8.56 -3.73 -25.27
CA PRO A 195 9.98 -3.94 -25.53
C PRO A 195 10.22 -4.35 -26.98
N LYS A 196 11.25 -3.79 -27.62
CA LYS A 196 11.60 -4.15 -29.01
C LYS A 196 12.36 -5.46 -29.04
N ARG A 197 12.11 -6.28 -30.05
CA ARG A 197 12.94 -7.44 -30.36
C ARG A 197 13.94 -7.08 -31.47
N ASP A 198 15.22 -7.39 -31.25
CA ASP A 198 16.24 -7.25 -32.28
C ASP A 198 16.17 -8.42 -33.26
N PRO A 199 16.68 -8.27 -34.50
CA PRO A 199 16.70 -9.35 -35.50
C PRO A 199 17.47 -10.61 -35.07
N ASP A 200 18.37 -10.48 -34.09
CA ASP A 200 19.13 -11.59 -33.50
C ASP A 200 18.36 -12.31 -32.37
N GLY A 201 17.10 -11.94 -32.15
CA GLY A 201 16.22 -12.51 -31.14
C GLY A 201 16.32 -11.85 -29.76
N ALA A 202 17.16 -10.82 -29.58
CA ALA A 202 17.31 -10.15 -28.29
C ALA A 202 16.06 -9.38 -27.89
N TRP A 203 15.63 -9.52 -26.64
CA TRP A 203 14.66 -8.62 -26.03
C TRP A 203 15.37 -7.36 -25.52
N ASN A 204 14.87 -6.18 -25.89
CA ASN A 204 15.44 -4.90 -25.47
C ASN A 204 14.58 -4.23 -24.40
N PHE A 205 15.14 -4.09 -23.21
CA PHE A 205 14.55 -3.33 -22.10
C PHE A 205 15.30 -2.01 -21.90
N PHE A 206 14.57 -1.01 -21.41
CA PHE A 206 15.07 0.34 -21.12
C PHE A 206 15.81 0.98 -22.31
N ASP A 207 15.19 0.93 -23.49
CA ASP A 207 15.77 1.38 -24.77
C ASP A 207 17.14 0.75 -25.08
N GLY A 208 17.29 -0.54 -24.78
CA GLY A 208 18.49 -1.33 -25.09
C GLY A 208 19.60 -1.23 -24.05
N ALA A 209 19.30 -0.72 -22.85
CA ALA A 209 20.23 -0.76 -21.73
C ALA A 209 20.46 -2.20 -21.23
N LEU A 210 19.38 -2.98 -21.17
CA LEU A 210 19.39 -4.40 -20.84
C LEU A 210 18.91 -5.18 -22.07
N LYS A 211 19.73 -6.12 -22.52
CA LYS A 211 19.36 -7.07 -23.56
C LYS A 211 19.35 -8.48 -23.02
N THR A 212 18.34 -9.28 -23.38
CA THR A 212 18.25 -10.67 -22.94
C THR A 212 18.01 -11.63 -24.10
N TRP A 213 18.61 -12.82 -24.01
CA TRP A 213 18.41 -13.93 -24.94
C TRP A 213 18.09 -15.20 -24.17
N PHE A 214 17.25 -16.04 -24.75
CA PHE A 214 17.16 -17.44 -24.39
C PHE A 214 18.46 -18.17 -24.75
N VAL A 215 18.99 -18.97 -23.82
CA VAL A 215 20.15 -19.84 -24.11
C VAL A 215 19.71 -21.30 -24.14
N GLN A 216 19.09 -21.79 -23.05
CA GLN A 216 18.62 -23.17 -22.95
C GLN A 216 17.63 -23.34 -21.80
N ALA A 217 16.80 -24.38 -21.90
CA ALA A 217 15.96 -24.88 -20.80
C ALA A 217 15.90 -26.41 -20.88
N ASP A 218 16.03 -27.10 -19.75
CA ASP A 218 16.02 -28.57 -19.67
C ASP A 218 14.89 -29.14 -18.79
N GLY A 219 13.86 -28.31 -18.54
CA GLY A 219 12.70 -28.66 -17.71
C GLY A 219 12.94 -28.51 -16.20
N ASN A 220 14.20 -28.55 -15.75
CA ASN A 220 14.58 -28.31 -14.35
C ASN A 220 15.31 -26.99 -14.15
N SER A 221 15.96 -26.50 -15.21
CA SER A 221 16.72 -25.27 -15.24
C SER A 221 16.42 -24.46 -16.50
N PHE A 222 16.61 -23.15 -16.38
CA PHE A 222 16.49 -22.18 -17.45
C PHE A 222 17.72 -21.28 -17.42
N THR A 223 18.31 -21.01 -18.58
CA THR A 223 19.45 -20.09 -18.71
C THR A 223 19.13 -18.95 -19.66
N SER A 224 19.29 -17.73 -19.17
CA SER A 224 19.19 -16.50 -19.94
C SER A 224 20.56 -15.84 -20.04
N ARG A 225 20.94 -15.40 -21.23
CA ARG A 225 22.06 -14.48 -21.41
C ARG A 225 21.55 -13.07 -21.24
N GLN A 226 22.21 -12.27 -20.41
CA GLN A 226 21.85 -10.89 -20.14
C GLN A 226 23.06 -9.98 -20.33
N VAL A 227 22.88 -8.93 -21.13
CA VAL A 227 23.90 -7.90 -21.37
C VAL A 227 23.43 -6.58 -20.79
N PHE A 228 24.23 -6.02 -19.89
CA PHE A 228 24.00 -4.77 -19.17
C PHE A 228 24.93 -3.70 -19.71
N LYS A 229 24.36 -2.63 -20.26
CA LYS A 229 25.13 -1.52 -20.83
C LYS A 229 25.72 -0.64 -19.76
N HIS A 230 27.04 -0.54 -19.70
CA HIS A 230 27.78 0.24 -18.71
C HIS A 230 27.48 1.74 -18.83
N SER A 231 27.36 2.25 -20.05
CA SER A 231 27.14 3.68 -20.29
C SER A 231 25.71 4.16 -20.00
N ASN A 232 24.78 3.27 -19.64
CA ASN A 232 23.37 3.61 -19.47
C ASN A 232 22.99 3.61 -17.97
N PRO A 233 22.30 4.65 -17.46
CA PRO A 233 21.94 4.73 -16.05
C PRO A 233 21.00 3.61 -15.55
N HIS A 234 20.25 2.96 -16.43
CA HIS A 234 19.35 1.87 -16.04
C HIS A 234 20.08 0.57 -15.71
N THR A 235 21.34 0.42 -16.10
CA THR A 235 22.14 -0.80 -15.94
C THR A 235 23.55 -0.58 -15.39
N GLY A 236 24.15 0.59 -15.62
CA GLY A 236 25.53 0.93 -15.24
C GLY A 236 25.68 1.84 -14.03
N ALA A 237 24.59 2.22 -13.35
CA ALA A 237 24.63 3.05 -12.13
C ALA A 237 24.89 2.23 -10.84
N GLY A 238 25.51 1.05 -10.96
CA GLY A 238 25.70 0.10 -9.87
C GLY A 238 24.38 -0.29 -9.21
N ARG A 239 24.34 -0.32 -7.87
CA ARG A 239 23.12 -0.66 -7.09
C ARG A 239 21.92 0.26 -7.32
N LYS A 240 22.12 1.46 -7.88
CA LYS A 240 21.04 2.42 -8.16
C LYS A 240 20.39 2.19 -9.54
N SER A 241 20.93 1.26 -10.33
CA SER A 241 20.41 0.91 -11.65
C SER A 241 18.98 0.39 -11.54
N THR A 242 18.10 0.80 -12.45
CA THR A 242 16.71 0.34 -12.49
C THR A 242 16.61 -1.17 -12.73
N ALA A 243 17.53 -1.73 -13.51
CA ALA A 243 17.58 -3.16 -13.81
C ALA A 243 18.23 -4.00 -12.71
N THR A 244 18.83 -3.39 -11.68
CA THR A 244 19.37 -4.14 -10.54
C THR A 244 18.22 -4.67 -9.69
N PRO A 245 18.12 -5.99 -9.49
CA PRO A 245 17.11 -6.53 -8.61
C PRO A 245 17.29 -6.00 -7.18
N PRO A 246 16.21 -5.63 -6.47
CA PRO A 246 16.31 -5.31 -5.05
C PRO A 246 16.88 -6.50 -4.26
N TYR A 247 17.28 -6.26 -3.00
CA TYR A 247 17.77 -7.34 -2.15
C TYR A 247 16.67 -8.38 -1.89
N HIS A 248 16.89 -9.63 -2.30
CA HIS A 248 15.85 -10.66 -2.39
C HIS A 248 16.38 -12.07 -2.09
N TRP A 249 15.48 -13.04 -2.06
CA TRP A 249 15.78 -14.46 -1.97
C TRP A 249 14.75 -15.31 -2.69
N HIS A 250 15.16 -16.52 -3.06
CA HIS A 250 14.34 -17.50 -3.75
C HIS A 250 13.92 -18.63 -2.81
N ILE A 251 12.67 -19.08 -2.91
CA ILE A 251 12.12 -20.14 -2.04
C ILE A 251 12.57 -21.53 -2.49
N TYR A 252 12.60 -21.76 -3.80
CA TYR A 252 12.91 -23.08 -4.39
C TYR A 252 14.13 -23.05 -5.31
N GLN A 253 14.44 -21.89 -5.88
CA GLN A 253 15.37 -21.77 -6.97
C GLN A 253 16.80 -21.57 -6.50
N THR A 254 17.72 -22.31 -7.12
CA THR A 254 19.15 -22.01 -7.10
C THR A 254 19.45 -21.09 -8.28
N GLU A 255 20.11 -19.96 -8.04
CA GLU A 255 20.52 -19.01 -9.08
C GLU A 255 22.04 -19.06 -9.26
N ARG A 256 22.49 -19.22 -10.50
CA ARG A 256 23.92 -19.26 -10.85
C ARG A 256 24.23 -18.17 -11.86
N PHE A 257 25.29 -17.41 -11.57
CA PHE A 257 25.84 -16.42 -12.47
C PHE A 257 27.13 -16.96 -13.08
N ASP A 258 27.27 -16.79 -14.39
CA ASP A 258 28.45 -17.16 -15.18
C ASP A 258 28.85 -15.98 -16.06
N VAL A 259 29.89 -15.26 -15.64
CA VAL A 259 30.31 -14.01 -16.27
C VAL A 259 31.10 -14.32 -17.54
N LYS A 260 30.61 -13.84 -18.68
CA LYS A 260 31.26 -14.00 -19.99
C LYS A 260 32.21 -12.87 -20.32
N SER A 261 31.82 -11.63 -19.98
CA SER A 261 32.68 -10.45 -20.09
C SER A 261 32.22 -9.34 -19.13
N GLY A 262 33.08 -8.37 -18.85
CA GLY A 262 32.81 -7.33 -17.86
C GLY A 262 33.03 -7.81 -16.42
N VAL A 263 32.43 -7.10 -15.46
CA VAL A 263 32.55 -7.38 -14.02
C VAL A 263 31.17 -7.33 -13.37
N LEU A 264 30.78 -8.43 -12.73
CA LEU A 264 29.55 -8.53 -11.94
C LEU A 264 29.88 -8.33 -10.47
N CYS A 265 29.26 -7.36 -9.84
CA CYS A 265 29.29 -7.22 -8.39
C CYS A 265 28.07 -7.91 -7.78
N TYR A 266 28.23 -8.51 -6.61
CA TYR A 266 27.12 -9.15 -5.90
C TYR A 266 27.18 -8.86 -4.40
N ASP A 267 26.03 -9.02 -3.75
CA ASP A 267 25.87 -9.14 -2.31
C ASP A 267 25.30 -10.52 -2.03
N LEU A 268 25.93 -11.27 -1.13
CA LEU A 268 25.42 -12.56 -0.65
C LEU A 268 25.51 -12.58 0.87
N ASP A 269 24.36 -12.57 1.53
CA ASP A 269 24.21 -12.53 2.99
C ASP A 269 25.03 -11.40 3.66
N GLY A 270 25.04 -10.22 3.04
CA GLY A 270 25.75 -9.03 3.51
C GLY A 270 27.24 -8.99 3.15
N LYS A 271 27.75 -10.02 2.44
CA LYS A 271 29.13 -10.05 1.95
C LYS A 271 29.15 -9.66 0.48
N GLN A 272 29.89 -8.60 0.18
CA GLN A 272 30.08 -8.14 -1.19
C GLN A 272 31.26 -8.84 -1.87
N GLY A 273 31.12 -9.10 -3.16
CA GLY A 273 32.17 -9.65 -4.00
C GLY A 273 32.06 -9.15 -5.44
N LYS A 274 33.10 -9.45 -6.22
CA LYS A 274 33.15 -9.21 -7.66
C LYS A 274 33.49 -10.52 -8.37
N LEU A 275 32.88 -10.72 -9.53
CA LEU A 275 33.19 -11.79 -10.47
C LEU A 275 33.68 -11.19 -11.78
N HIS A 276 34.79 -11.70 -12.26
CA HIS A 276 35.39 -11.40 -13.54
C HIS A 276 35.01 -12.45 -14.59
N ALA A 277 35.32 -12.16 -15.85
CA ALA A 277 35.08 -13.08 -16.96
C ALA A 277 35.65 -14.49 -16.69
N GLY A 278 34.82 -15.51 -16.88
CA GLY A 278 35.12 -16.92 -16.60
C GLY A 278 34.81 -17.36 -15.18
N GLU A 279 34.51 -16.43 -14.26
CA GLU A 279 34.15 -16.75 -12.89
C GLU A 279 32.64 -16.95 -12.73
N THR A 280 32.29 -17.76 -11.73
CA THR A 280 30.89 -18.14 -11.46
C THR A 280 30.59 -18.10 -9.98
N VAL A 281 29.36 -17.73 -9.62
CA VAL A 281 28.82 -17.92 -8.27
C VAL A 281 27.49 -18.64 -8.35
N THR A 282 27.24 -19.53 -7.40
CA THR A 282 25.97 -20.25 -7.26
C THR A 282 25.37 -19.89 -5.91
N ILE A 283 24.12 -19.45 -5.94
CA ILE A 283 23.36 -18.99 -4.79
C ILE A 283 22.25 -20.03 -4.52
N PRO A 284 22.30 -20.74 -3.39
CA PRO A 284 21.25 -21.69 -3.03
C PRO A 284 19.96 -20.97 -2.61
N PRO A 285 18.82 -21.69 -2.56
CA PRO A 285 17.58 -21.15 -2.01
C PRO A 285 17.76 -20.64 -0.58
N TYR A 286 16.92 -19.70 -0.15
CA TYR A 286 16.94 -19.06 1.19
C TYR A 286 18.15 -18.17 1.53
N HIS A 287 19.04 -17.92 0.57
CA HIS A 287 20.13 -16.96 0.75
C HIS A 287 19.74 -15.57 0.23
N TYR A 288 20.14 -14.53 0.96
CA TYR A 288 19.77 -13.14 0.63
C TYR A 288 20.79 -12.54 -0.31
N HIS A 289 20.35 -12.06 -1.47
CA HIS A 289 21.27 -11.61 -2.51
C HIS A 289 20.73 -10.50 -3.41
N THR A 290 21.67 -9.83 -4.09
CA THR A 290 21.45 -8.93 -5.23
C THR A 290 22.73 -8.86 -6.05
N PHE A 291 22.64 -8.39 -7.30
CA PHE A 291 23.79 -8.18 -8.18
C PHE A 291 23.66 -6.91 -9.01
N TRP A 292 24.79 -6.37 -9.46
CA TRP A 292 24.84 -5.20 -10.34
C TRP A 292 26.07 -5.23 -11.24
N SER A 293 25.99 -4.53 -12.38
CA SER A 293 27.17 -4.26 -13.22
C SER A 293 28.09 -3.28 -12.51
N ASP A 294 29.40 -3.58 -12.47
CA ASP A 294 30.39 -2.74 -11.81
C ASP A 294 30.51 -1.36 -12.49
N PRO A 295 30.20 -0.25 -11.78
CA PRO A 295 30.29 1.10 -12.35
C PRO A 295 31.74 1.54 -12.61
N ASP A 296 32.74 0.83 -12.06
CA ASP A 296 34.15 1.17 -12.24
C ASP A 296 34.83 0.34 -13.35
N ALA A 297 34.14 -0.67 -13.90
CA ALA A 297 34.74 -1.59 -14.88
C ALA A 297 34.98 -0.98 -16.26
N GLY A 298 34.30 0.11 -16.61
CA GLY A 298 34.44 0.77 -17.91
C GLY A 298 33.96 -0.07 -19.10
N ALA A 299 33.27 -1.19 -18.87
CA ALA A 299 32.86 -2.15 -19.89
C ALA A 299 31.48 -2.72 -19.57
N ASP A 300 30.73 -3.05 -20.63
CA ASP A 300 29.44 -3.74 -20.52
C ASP A 300 29.61 -5.10 -19.82
N LEU A 301 28.59 -5.51 -19.07
CA LEU A 301 28.56 -6.81 -18.41
C LEU A 301 27.76 -7.79 -19.27
N ASP A 302 28.37 -8.91 -19.65
CA ASP A 302 27.71 -10.05 -20.31
C ASP A 302 27.74 -11.25 -19.35
N VAL A 303 26.57 -11.71 -18.94
CA VAL A 303 26.42 -12.77 -17.93
C VAL A 303 25.35 -13.77 -18.36
N HIS A 304 25.63 -15.04 -18.15
CA HIS A 304 24.63 -16.10 -18.22
C HIS A 304 24.08 -16.32 -16.81
N ILE A 305 22.77 -16.17 -16.67
CA ILE A 305 22.04 -16.40 -15.42
C ILE A 305 21.23 -17.67 -15.59
N THR A 306 21.58 -18.69 -14.81
CA THR A 306 20.89 -19.97 -14.78
C THR A 306 20.07 -20.07 -13.50
N VAL A 307 18.77 -20.35 -13.63
CA VAL A 307 17.87 -20.57 -12.51
C VAL A 307 17.36 -22.00 -12.54
N SER A 308 17.53 -22.71 -11.42
CA SER A 308 17.19 -24.12 -11.27
C SER A 308 16.24 -24.32 -10.09
N GLY A 309 14.97 -24.61 -10.36
CA GLY A 309 13.94 -24.85 -9.34
C GLY A 309 13.20 -26.19 -9.49
N GLY A 310 13.62 -27.04 -10.43
CA GLY A 310 12.95 -28.31 -10.72
C GLY A 310 11.48 -28.09 -11.10
N PRO A 311 10.51 -28.80 -10.49
CA PRO A 311 9.09 -28.65 -10.81
C PRO A 311 8.50 -27.29 -10.43
N ASN A 312 9.21 -26.49 -9.62
CA ASN A 312 8.80 -25.16 -9.17
C ASN A 312 9.75 -24.09 -9.71
N ALA A 313 10.20 -24.21 -10.97
CA ALA A 313 11.15 -23.26 -11.54
C ALA A 313 10.64 -21.81 -11.39
N GLY A 314 9.41 -21.51 -11.85
CA GLY A 314 8.67 -20.25 -11.65
C GLY A 314 9.32 -18.97 -12.22
N PHE A 315 10.65 -18.95 -12.30
CA PHE A 315 11.53 -17.94 -12.83
C PHE A 315 12.08 -18.48 -14.15
N ASP A 316 11.29 -18.27 -15.20
CA ASP A 316 11.56 -18.72 -16.55
C ASP A 316 11.67 -17.51 -17.50
N GLU A 317 11.76 -17.79 -18.79
CA GLU A 317 11.78 -16.75 -19.81
C GLU A 317 10.53 -15.86 -19.78
N SER A 318 9.36 -16.45 -19.53
CA SER A 318 8.09 -15.73 -19.45
C SER A 318 8.11 -14.71 -18.31
N PHE A 319 8.62 -15.09 -17.14
CA PHE A 319 8.81 -14.17 -16.03
C PHE A 319 9.74 -13.00 -16.40
N ILE A 320 10.92 -13.27 -16.96
CA ILE A 320 11.88 -12.23 -17.33
C ILE A 320 11.23 -11.22 -18.28
N HIS A 321 10.56 -11.70 -19.33
CA HIS A 321 9.95 -10.85 -20.34
C HIS A 321 8.82 -10.00 -19.75
N ASN A 322 7.99 -10.58 -18.89
CA ASN A 322 6.88 -9.85 -18.29
C ASN A 322 7.34 -8.86 -17.22
N PHE A 323 8.27 -9.27 -16.36
CA PHE A 323 8.80 -8.43 -15.29
C PHE A 323 9.57 -7.24 -15.85
N TYR A 324 10.61 -7.49 -16.68
CA TYR A 324 11.39 -6.41 -17.27
C TYR A 324 10.62 -5.68 -18.37
N GLY A 325 9.69 -6.33 -19.08
CA GLY A 325 8.84 -5.68 -20.06
C GLY A 325 7.94 -4.63 -19.42
N TYR A 326 7.26 -4.99 -18.32
CA TYR A 326 6.46 -4.07 -17.54
C TYR A 326 7.31 -2.95 -16.91
N LEU A 327 8.41 -3.32 -16.24
CA LEU A 327 9.29 -2.37 -15.56
C LEU A 327 9.91 -1.37 -16.54
N SER A 328 10.37 -1.85 -17.69
CA SER A 328 10.85 -1.03 -18.80
C SER A 328 9.76 -0.12 -19.34
N SER A 329 8.58 -0.66 -19.65
CA SER A 329 7.43 0.12 -20.15
C SER A 329 7.09 1.28 -19.21
N ALA A 330 6.97 1.03 -17.90
CA ALA A 330 6.66 2.06 -16.91
C ALA A 330 7.78 3.11 -16.81
N THR A 331 9.04 2.65 -16.71
CA THR A 331 10.22 3.53 -16.57
C THR A 331 10.38 4.44 -17.78
N MET A 332 10.26 3.90 -18.99
CA MET A 332 10.43 4.65 -20.26
C MET A 332 9.27 5.60 -20.57
N GLN A 333 8.22 5.59 -19.74
CA GLN A 333 7.11 6.54 -19.76
C GLN A 333 7.19 7.54 -18.61
N GLY A 334 8.23 7.47 -17.76
CA GLY A 334 8.38 8.35 -16.60
C GLY A 334 7.41 8.01 -15.46
N HIS A 335 6.86 6.79 -15.43
CA HIS A 335 5.97 6.32 -14.39
C HIS A 335 6.69 5.41 -13.41
N ALA A 336 6.36 5.53 -12.12
CA ALA A 336 6.77 4.54 -11.13
C ALA A 336 6.02 3.21 -11.37
N PRO A 337 6.68 2.05 -11.26
CA PRO A 337 6.00 0.77 -11.41
C PRO A 337 4.96 0.57 -10.30
N ASN A 338 3.82 -0.03 -10.63
CA ASN A 338 2.76 -0.32 -9.67
C ASN A 338 3.21 -1.43 -8.71
N LEU A 339 3.19 -1.14 -7.41
CA LEU A 339 3.62 -2.08 -6.37
C LEU A 339 2.88 -3.43 -6.42
N PHE A 340 1.57 -3.43 -6.64
CA PHE A 340 0.77 -4.67 -6.67
C PHE A 340 1.12 -5.54 -7.89
N GLN A 341 1.36 -4.91 -9.04
CA GLN A 341 1.82 -5.61 -10.25
C GLN A 341 3.21 -6.22 -10.04
N MET A 342 4.15 -5.45 -9.46
CA MET A 342 5.50 -5.95 -9.17
C MET A 342 5.46 -7.13 -8.20
N LEU A 343 4.70 -7.03 -7.11
CA LEU A 343 4.53 -8.11 -6.14
C LEU A 343 3.79 -9.32 -6.74
N ALA A 344 2.90 -9.13 -7.72
CA ALA A 344 2.26 -10.24 -8.43
C ALA A 344 3.25 -11.04 -9.28
N PHE A 345 4.21 -10.38 -9.94
CA PHE A 345 5.30 -11.07 -10.64
C PHE A 345 6.23 -11.81 -9.69
N LEU A 346 6.65 -11.15 -8.59
CA LEU A 346 7.52 -11.78 -7.59
C LEU A 346 6.84 -12.98 -6.92
N ASP A 347 5.52 -12.90 -6.69
CA ASP A 347 4.72 -14.02 -6.18
C ASP A 347 4.66 -15.21 -7.16
N SER A 348 4.51 -14.99 -8.47
CA SER A 348 4.46 -16.07 -9.45
C SER A 348 5.78 -16.81 -9.64
N SER A 349 6.89 -16.17 -9.26
CA SER A 349 8.23 -16.72 -9.45
C SER A 349 8.93 -17.03 -8.13
N ASP A 350 8.19 -17.05 -7.02
CA ASP A 350 8.69 -17.38 -5.68
C ASP A 350 9.93 -16.57 -5.24
N VAL A 351 10.00 -15.33 -5.71
CA VAL A 351 11.02 -14.34 -5.33
C VAL A 351 10.48 -13.47 -4.20
N VAL A 352 11.25 -13.28 -3.13
CA VAL A 352 10.80 -12.53 -1.94
C VAL A 352 11.77 -11.39 -1.64
N LEU A 353 11.23 -10.19 -1.47
CA LEU A 353 12.02 -9.00 -1.09
C LEU A 353 12.40 -9.05 0.40
N VAL A 354 13.68 -8.78 0.68
CA VAL A 354 14.22 -8.73 2.05
C VAL A 354 13.82 -7.45 2.76
N ASP A 355 13.97 -6.31 2.08
CA ASP A 355 13.77 -4.97 2.67
C ASP A 355 12.29 -4.57 2.82
N PHE A 356 11.38 -5.54 2.75
CA PHE A 356 9.96 -5.29 3.00
C PHE A 356 9.71 -5.11 4.51
N PRO A 357 8.93 -4.10 4.94
CA PRO A 357 8.72 -3.81 6.36
C PRO A 357 8.40 -5.03 7.21
N LEU A 358 9.00 -5.10 8.40
CA LEU A 358 8.76 -6.16 9.39
C LEU A 358 9.08 -7.59 8.88
N TRP A 359 9.98 -7.74 7.89
CA TRP A 359 10.33 -9.03 7.30
C TRP A 359 9.11 -9.75 6.68
N SER A 360 8.11 -8.98 6.27
CA SER A 360 6.82 -9.50 5.81
C SER A 360 6.74 -9.72 4.29
N GLY A 361 7.87 -9.76 3.59
CA GLY A 361 7.94 -9.83 2.12
C GLY A 361 7.10 -10.97 1.52
N ARG A 362 7.17 -12.19 2.08
CA ARG A 362 6.35 -13.31 1.58
C ARG A 362 4.86 -13.09 1.82
N LEU A 363 4.50 -12.51 2.96
CA LEU A 363 3.10 -12.15 3.23
C LEU A 363 2.61 -11.07 2.26
N ALA A 364 3.47 -10.10 1.91
CA ALA A 364 3.17 -9.06 0.95
C ALA A 364 2.95 -9.62 -0.46
N ASN A 365 3.77 -10.57 -0.93
CA ASN A 365 3.55 -11.27 -2.20
C ASN A 365 2.15 -11.90 -2.26
N VAL A 366 1.76 -12.63 -1.20
CA VAL A 366 0.47 -13.32 -1.16
C VAL A 366 -0.70 -12.33 -1.03
N VAL A 367 -0.64 -11.40 -0.10
CA VAL A 367 -1.77 -10.51 0.19
C VAL A 367 -1.88 -9.42 -0.87
N LEU A 368 -0.79 -8.68 -1.11
CA LEU A 368 -0.80 -7.54 -2.03
C LEU A 368 -0.69 -8.01 -3.48
N GLY A 369 0.24 -8.92 -3.80
CA GLY A 369 0.43 -9.43 -5.17
C GLY A 369 -0.71 -10.34 -5.63
N ARG A 370 -0.91 -11.47 -4.95
CA ARG A 370 -1.87 -12.51 -5.38
C ARG A 370 -3.32 -12.13 -5.12
N TRP A 371 -3.68 -11.78 -3.88
CA TRP A 371 -5.09 -11.57 -3.53
C TRP A 371 -5.60 -10.23 -4.01
N ILE A 372 -4.91 -9.14 -3.69
CA ILE A 372 -5.32 -7.80 -4.10
C ILE A 372 -4.99 -7.58 -5.57
N GLY A 373 -3.73 -7.78 -5.97
CA GLY A 373 -3.26 -7.50 -7.31
C GLY A 373 -3.95 -8.35 -8.38
N LYS A 374 -3.77 -9.67 -8.34
CA LYS A 374 -4.41 -10.57 -9.32
C LYS A 374 -5.91 -10.75 -9.05
N GLY A 375 -6.27 -11.00 -7.79
CA GLY A 375 -7.64 -11.39 -7.44
C GLY A 375 -8.68 -10.27 -7.54
N ILE A 376 -8.31 -9.03 -7.23
CA ILE A 376 -9.27 -7.92 -7.13
C ILE A 376 -9.00 -6.82 -8.16
N ALA A 377 -7.73 -6.44 -8.33
CA ALA A 377 -7.31 -5.45 -9.32
C ALA A 377 -7.18 -6.05 -10.74
N GLY A 378 -7.16 -7.38 -10.88
CA GLY A 378 -7.12 -8.05 -12.19
C GLY A 378 -5.76 -7.98 -12.89
N PHE A 379 -4.68 -7.71 -12.17
CA PHE A 379 -3.32 -7.75 -12.72
C PHE A 379 -2.96 -9.16 -13.20
N LYS A 380 -2.23 -9.23 -14.32
CA LYS A 380 -1.76 -10.49 -14.91
C LYS A 380 -0.27 -10.68 -14.64
N THR A 381 0.16 -11.93 -14.63
CA THR A 381 1.58 -12.30 -14.59
C THR A 381 2.14 -12.59 -15.97
N GLU A 382 1.25 -12.67 -16.97
CA GLU A 382 1.56 -12.84 -18.38
C GLU A 382 0.71 -11.89 -19.21
N TYR A 383 1.39 -11.06 -20.00
CA TYR A 383 0.84 -10.08 -20.91
C TYR A 383 1.18 -10.50 -22.33
N LYS A 384 0.21 -10.38 -23.24
CA LYS A 384 0.41 -10.77 -24.65
C LYS A 384 1.49 -9.92 -25.29
N GLU A 385 1.55 -8.65 -24.90
CA GLU A 385 2.52 -7.64 -25.28
C GLU A 385 3.95 -8.04 -24.95
N PHE A 386 4.18 -8.91 -23.96
CA PHE A 386 5.49 -9.42 -23.57
C PHE A 386 5.67 -10.90 -23.91
N SER A 387 4.79 -11.45 -24.73
CA SER A 387 4.89 -12.82 -25.24
C SER A 387 5.53 -12.83 -26.62
N GLU A 388 6.09 -13.99 -27.00
CA GLU A 388 6.64 -14.17 -28.34
C GLU A 388 5.60 -14.00 -29.47
N ALA A 389 4.31 -14.11 -29.15
CA ALA A 389 3.21 -13.97 -30.09
C ALA A 389 2.75 -12.51 -30.32
N SER A 390 3.55 -11.52 -29.89
CA SER A 390 3.23 -10.08 -30.00
C SER A 390 3.58 -9.44 -31.35
N GLU A 391 4.02 -10.23 -32.34
CA GLU A 391 4.31 -9.79 -33.72
C GLU A 391 3.10 -9.89 -34.67
#